data_AF-A0A841JCK4-F1
#
_entry.id   AF-A0A841JCK4-F1
#
_cell.length_a   1.000
_cell.length_b   1.000
_cell.length_c   1.000
_cell.angle_alpha   90.00
_cell.angle_beta   90.00
_cell.angle_gamma   90.00
#
_symmetry.space_group_name_H-M   'P 1'
#
loop_
_entity.id
_entity.type
_entity.pdbx_description
1 polymer ?
#
loop_
_entity_poly.entity_id
_entity_poly.type
_entity_poly.pdbx_seq_one_letter_code
_entity_poly.pdbx_strand_id
1 'polypeptide(L)' 'MSWDETAVLIAVRGYEKYFSVVKGKIICNSNGSNLWDKTGTRDRYLVLKMPIPQIEAVLNTLMMHQPM' A
#
# COMPACT_ATOMS: atom_id res chain seq x y z
N MET A 1 -7.29 -5.63 -7.88
CA MET A 1 -6.62 -4.62 -7.05
C MET A 1 -5.54 -3.93 -7.86
N SER A 2 -5.58 -2.60 -7.93
CA SER A 2 -4.58 -1.77 -8.62
C SER A 2 -3.56 -1.23 -7.61
N TRP A 3 -2.26 -1.42 -7.89
CA TRP A 3 -1.18 -0.95 -7.02
C TRP A 3 -1.03 0.58 -7.07
N ASP A 4 -1.19 1.18 -8.25
CA ASP A 4 -1.05 2.63 -8.42
C ASP A 4 -2.18 3.39 -7.69
N GLU A 5 -3.42 2.92 -7.84
CA GLU A 5 -4.57 3.48 -7.09
C GLU A 5 -4.39 3.34 -5.57
N THR A 6 -3.83 2.21 -5.13
CA THR A 6 -3.50 1.99 -3.72
C THR A 6 -2.44 2.97 -3.22
N ALA A 7 -1.40 3.24 -4.03
CA ALA A 7 -0.36 4.21 -3.70
C ALA A 7 -0.92 5.64 -3.58
N VAL A 8 -1.84 6.02 -4.46
CA VAL A 8 -2.53 7.33 -4.38
C VAL A 8 -3.43 7.39 -3.14
N LEU A 9 -4.20 6.32 -2.86
CA LEU A 9 -5.08 6.26 -1.70
C LEU A 9 -4.31 6.49 -0.40
N ILE A 10 -3.19 5.79 -0.19
CA ILE A 10 -2.38 5.94 1.04
C ILE A 10 -1.70 7.31 1.13
N ALA A 11 -1.29 7.89 -0.01
CA ALA A 11 -0.65 9.20 -0.03
C ALA A 11 -1.61 10.31 0.38
N VAL A 12 -2.88 10.20 0.00
CA VAL A 12 -3.92 11.22 0.27
C VAL A 12 -4.61 10.99 1.61
N ARG A 13 -4.92 9.73 1.98
CA ARG A 13 -5.78 9.41 3.13
C ARG A 13 -5.07 8.70 4.28
N GLY A 14 -3.77 8.44 4.16
CA GLY A 14 -3.05 7.58 5.10
C GLY A 14 -3.40 6.09 4.88
N TYR A 15 -2.66 5.23 5.57
CA TYR A 15 -2.78 3.78 5.41
C TYR A 15 -3.63 3.13 6.51
N GLU A 16 -3.77 3.76 7.67
CA GLU A 16 -4.17 3.16 8.95
C GLU A 16 -5.57 2.53 8.93
N LYS A 17 -6.44 3.05 8.06
CA LYS A 17 -7.80 2.53 7.86
C LYS A 17 -7.81 1.26 7.00
N TYR A 18 -6.91 1.16 6.03
CA TYR A 18 -6.98 0.18 4.94
C TYR A 18 -5.90 -0.92 5.08
N PHE A 19 -4.77 -0.57 5.65
CA PHE A 19 -3.57 -1.38 5.75
C PHE A 19 -2.94 -1.26 7.14
N SER A 20 -2.17 -2.29 7.49
CA SER A 20 -1.14 -2.25 8.52
C SER A 20 0.22 -2.08 7.82
N VAL A 21 1.26 -1.75 8.60
CA VAL A 21 2.63 -1.64 8.08
C VAL A 21 3.56 -2.58 8.83
N VAL A 22 4.49 -3.19 8.09
CA VAL A 22 5.60 -3.96 8.67
C VAL A 22 6.88 -3.15 8.51
N LYS A 23 7.57 -2.89 9.62
CA LYS A 23 8.84 -2.15 9.65
C LYS A 23 10.02 -3.07 9.29
N GLY A 24 11.00 -2.53 8.60
CA GLY A 24 12.18 -3.26 8.16
C GLY A 24 13.09 -2.42 7.26
N LYS A 25 13.79 -3.08 6.35
CA LYS A 25 14.56 -2.46 5.28
C LYS A 25 14.50 -3.32 4.02
N ILE A 26 14.20 -2.69 2.88
CA ILE A 26 14.30 -3.37 1.59
C ILE A 26 15.77 -3.47 1.15
N ILE A 27 16.15 -4.64 0.66
CA ILE A 27 17.46 -4.88 0.05
C ILE A 27 17.21 -5.14 -1.44
N CYS A 28 17.67 -4.22 -2.29
CA CYS A 28 17.60 -4.36 -3.75
C CYS A 28 18.93 -4.93 -4.25
N ASN A 29 18.92 -6.17 -4.72
CA ASN A 29 20.11 -6.81 -5.25
C ASN A 29 20.36 -6.38 -6.70
N SER A 30 21.61 -6.44 -7.15
CA SER A 30 22.01 -6.07 -8.52
C SER A 30 21.38 -6.96 -9.60
N ASN A 31 20.92 -8.16 -9.26
CA ASN A 31 20.24 -9.09 -10.16
C ASN A 31 18.72 -8.81 -10.30
N GLY A 32 18.22 -7.71 -9.73
CA GLY A 32 16.80 -7.33 -9.79
C GLY A 32 15.90 -8.02 -8.76
N SER A 33 16.44 -8.90 -7.90
CA SER A 33 15.68 -9.46 -6.78
C SER A 33 15.62 -8.51 -5.60
N ASN A 34 14.53 -8.60 -4.84
CA ASN A 34 14.34 -7.84 -3.60
C ASN A 34 14.27 -8.81 -2.41
N LEU A 35 14.93 -8.45 -1.32
CA LEU A 35 14.84 -9.13 -0.03
C LEU A 35 14.36 -8.16 1.05
N TRP A 36 13.92 -8.71 2.18
CA TRP A 36 13.45 -7.94 3.31
C TRP A 36 14.25 -8.25 4.57
N ASP A 37 14.93 -7.24 5.10
CA ASP A 37 15.57 -7.29 6.41
C ASP A 37 14.59 -6.83 7.50
N LYS A 38 14.20 -7.78 8.36
CA LYS A 38 13.26 -7.53 9.48
C LYS A 38 13.86 -6.71 10.62
N THR A 39 15.19 -6.60 10.70
CA THR A 39 15.90 -5.83 11.73
C THR A 39 16.08 -4.37 11.35
N GLY A 40 15.94 -4.05 10.06
CA GLY A 40 15.99 -2.70 9.55
C GLY A 40 14.89 -1.80 10.13
N THR A 41 15.13 -0.49 10.13
CA THR A 41 14.21 0.47 10.74
C THR A 41 13.74 1.60 9.81
N ARG A 42 14.27 1.66 8.59
CA ARG A 42 14.05 2.75 7.64
C ARG A 42 12.73 2.62 6.88
N ASP A 43 12.39 1.41 6.45
CA ASP A 43 11.35 1.17 5.45
C ASP A 43 10.13 0.49 6.06
N ARG A 44 9.02 0.57 5.33
CA ARG A 44 7.76 -0.10 5.66
C ARG A 44 7.09 -0.64 4.40
N TYR A 45 6.47 -1.80 4.47
CA TYR A 45 5.55 -2.29 3.43
C TYR A 45 4.15 -2.50 3.97
N LEU A 46 3.16 -2.39 3.08
CA LEU A 46 1.74 -2.51 3.42
C LEU A 46 1.31 -3.97 3.58
N VAL A 47 0.49 -4.24 4.58
CA VAL A 47 -0.22 -5.51 4.77
C VAL A 47 -1.71 -5.23 4.82
N LEU A 48 -2.50 -6.02 4.11
CA LEU A 48 -3.96 -5.87 4.08
C LEU A 48 -4.53 -5.95 5.50
N LYS A 49 -5.30 -4.93 5.89
CA LYS A 49 -6.06 -4.91 7.16
C LYS A 49 -7.54 -5.23 6.94
N MET A 50 -8.00 -5.09 5.71
CA MET A 50 -9.38 -5.35 5.29
C MET A 50 -9.41 -6.19 4.01
N PRO A 51 -10.54 -6.87 3.70
CA PRO A 51 -10.66 -7.67 2.49
C PRO A 51 -10.48 -6.85 1.20
N ILE A 52 -9.85 -7.46 0.20
CA ILE A 52 -9.61 -6.86 -1.12
C ILE A 52 -10.88 -6.22 -1.73
N PRO A 53 -12.05 -6.90 -1.75
CA PRO A 53 -13.26 -6.31 -2.37
C PRO A 53 -13.71 -5.01 -1.72
N GLN A 54 -13.45 -4.82 -0.42
CA GLN A 54 -13.82 -3.60 0.27
C GLN A 54 -12.88 -2.43 -0.08
N ILE A 55 -11.59 -2.72 -0.31
CA ILE A 55 -10.61 -1.72 -0.78
C ILE A 55 -10.98 -1.31 -2.21
N GLU A 56 -11.30 -2.28 -3.07
CA GLU A 56 -11.72 -2.02 -4.45
C GLU A 56 -13.00 -1.19 -4.50
N ALA A 57 -13.99 -1.47 -3.64
CA ALA A 57 -15.19 -0.64 -3.54
C ALA A 57 -14.86 0.82 -3.19
N VAL A 58 -13.95 1.05 -2.23
CA VAL A 58 -13.50 2.41 -1.89
C VAL A 58 -12.83 3.08 -3.08
N LEU A 59 -11.88 2.42 -3.75
CA LEU A 59 -11.18 2.98 -4.91
C LEU A 59 -12.16 3.32 -6.03
N ASN A 60 -13.08 2.41 -6.36
CA ASN A 60 -14.08 2.61 -7.39
C ASN A 60 -14.98 3.82 -7.08
N THR A 61 -15.44 3.96 -5.84
CA THR A 61 -16.23 5.14 -5.43
C THR A 61 -15.45 6.45 -5.61
N LEU A 62 -14.14 6.45 -5.37
CA LEU A 62 -13.31 7.65 -5.53
C LEU A 62 -13.02 7.98 -7.00
N MET A 63 -12.79 6.96 -7.84
CA MET A 63 -12.56 7.15 -9.27
C MET A 63 -13.80 7.66 -10.00
N MET A 64 -14.98 7.19 -9.61
CA MET A 64 -16.25 7.56 -10.25
C MET A 64 -16.83 8.89 -9.74
N HIS A 65 -16.13 9.59 -8.84
CA HIS A 65 -16.60 10.86 -8.32
C HIS A 65 -16.68 11.91 -9.44
N GLN A 66 -17.90 12.41 -9.69
CA GLN A 66 -18.12 13.55 -10.57
C GLN A 66 -18.08 14.84 -9.74
N PRO A 67 -17.39 15.89 -10.20
CA PRO A 67 -17.46 17.19 -9.56
C PRO A 67 -18.90 17.71 -9.55
N MET A 68 -19.30 18.33 -8.45
CA MET A 68 -20.58 19.04 -8.34
C MET A 68 -20.48 20.45 -8.91
#